data_AF-A0A7X7L6I3-F1
#
_entry.id   AF-A0A7X7L6I3-F1
#
_cell.length_a   1.000
_cell.length_b   1.000
_cell.length_c   1.000
_cell.angle_alpha   90.00
_cell.angle_beta   90.00
_cell.angle_gamma   90.00
#
_symmetry.space_group_name_H-M   'P 1'
#
loop_
_entity.id
_entity.type
_entity.pdbx_description
1 polymer ?
#
loop_
_entity_poly.entity_id
_entity_poly.type
_entity_poly.pdbx_seq_one_letter_code
_entity_poly.pdbx_strand_id
1 'polypeptide(L)'
;MSKKNNSALKRMLGYAWVEDKSIYFLCAIYTLAAIMVPVISVALPKVIIGYLTEGEALVSGIVRLALIFFISGATVYFLKEWLLDYTYPRITTLRIDYIKEQAVKLLTMDYKYMEQAEFFNSRERAFESTSSNNNGVEGIFHKLFELPQLVLIVLALSVFIGIKSIWILLALILHIFVTTYIAIIVQKYQYKRKEELSKKERRVS
;
A
#
# COMPACT_ATOMS: atom_id res chain seq x y z
N MET A 1 -10.96 -30.76 12.81
CA MET A 1 -11.15 -29.50 13.57
C MET A 1 -11.39 -28.36 12.60
N SER A 2 -12.63 -27.86 12.51
CA SER A 2 -13.02 -26.75 11.66
C SER A 2 -12.42 -25.44 12.21
N LYS A 3 -11.29 -25.00 11.64
CA LYS A 3 -10.67 -23.71 11.99
C LYS A 3 -11.51 -22.62 11.33
N LYS A 4 -12.27 -21.91 12.16
CA LYS A 4 -12.98 -20.65 11.87
C LYS A 4 -12.14 -19.81 10.90
N ASN A 5 -12.73 -19.52 9.74
CA ASN A 5 -12.15 -18.81 8.60
C ASN A 5 -11.91 -17.32 8.95
N ASN A 6 -11.03 -17.03 9.91
CA ASN A 6 -10.48 -15.69 10.09
C ASN A 6 -9.68 -15.41 8.82
N SER A 7 -10.07 -14.39 8.05
CA SER A 7 -9.35 -14.03 6.82
C SER A 7 -7.85 -13.88 7.10
N ALA A 8 -7.00 -14.34 6.19
CA ALA A 8 -5.55 -14.29 6.35
C ALA A 8 -5.06 -12.91 6.82
N LEU A 9 -5.69 -11.84 6.33
CA LEU A 9 -5.46 -10.45 6.73
C LEU A 9 -5.67 -10.21 8.24
N LYS A 10 -6.73 -10.74 8.83
CA LYS A 10 -6.99 -10.59 10.27
C LYS A 10 -5.89 -11.26 11.10
N ARG A 11 -5.37 -12.40 10.62
CA ARG A 11 -4.23 -13.08 11.27
C ARG A 11 -2.96 -12.24 11.17
N MET A 12 -2.68 -11.66 10.00
CA MET A 12 -1.51 -10.79 9.80
C MET A 12 -1.57 -9.54 10.67
N LEU A 13 -2.73 -8.90 10.76
CA LEU A 13 -2.93 -7.75 11.65
C LEU A 13 -2.79 -8.16 13.13
N GLY A 14 -3.40 -9.28 13.53
CA GLY A 14 -3.22 -9.79 14.89
C GLY A 14 -1.75 -10.10 15.21
N TYR A 15 -1.00 -10.63 14.25
CA TYR A 15 0.42 -10.91 14.39
C TYR A 15 1.26 -9.64 14.54
N ALA A 16 1.09 -8.66 13.65
CA ALA A 16 1.79 -7.38 13.75
C ALA A 16 1.47 -6.65 15.06
N TRP A 17 0.26 -6.80 15.61
CA TRP A 17 -0.09 -6.21 16.91
C TRP A 17 0.70 -6.83 18.07
N VAL A 18 0.92 -8.14 18.03
CA VAL A 18 1.66 -8.86 19.09
C VAL A 18 3.15 -8.57 19.01
N GLU A 19 3.73 -8.63 17.81
CA GLU A 19 5.17 -8.42 17.61
C GLU A 19 5.58 -6.95 17.68
N ASP A 20 4.82 -6.05 17.03
CA ASP A 20 5.16 -4.63 16.94
C ASP A 20 3.92 -3.71 16.87
N LYS A 21 3.25 -3.56 18.01
CA LYS A 21 2.11 -2.64 18.17
C LYS A 21 2.38 -1.20 17.75
N SER A 22 3.64 -0.76 17.76
CA SER A 22 3.97 0.64 17.46
C SER A 22 3.86 0.97 15.98
N ILE A 23 3.87 -0.04 15.09
CA ILE A 23 3.59 0.13 13.66
C ILE A 23 2.20 0.75 13.45
N TYR A 24 1.21 0.43 14.28
CA TYR A 24 -0.13 1.03 14.19
C TYR A 24 -0.13 2.53 14.51
N PHE A 25 0.65 2.91 15.52
CA PHE A 25 0.80 4.32 15.88
C PHE A 25 1.55 5.10 14.80
N LEU A 26 2.63 4.52 14.26
CA LEU A 26 3.38 5.11 13.14
C LEU A 26 2.52 5.21 11.88
N CYS A 27 1.67 4.21 11.61
CA CYS A 27 0.70 4.24 10.52
C CYS A 27 -0.29 5.40 10.68
N ALA A 28 -0.76 5.66 11.91
CA ALA A 28 -1.65 6.79 12.18
C ALA A 28 -0.96 8.14 11.91
N ILE A 29 0.27 8.34 12.39
CA ILE A 29 1.03 9.59 12.13
C ILE A 29 1.33 9.73 10.64
N TYR A 30 1.76 8.65 9.99
CA TYR A 30 2.02 8.60 8.56
C TYR A 30 0.78 9.01 7.77
N THR A 31 -0.37 8.47 8.14
CA THR A 31 -1.66 8.79 7.52
C THR A 31 -1.96 10.28 7.63
N LEU A 32 -1.78 10.87 8.82
CA LEU A 32 -1.98 12.31 9.02
C LEU A 32 -1.01 13.17 8.20
N ALA A 33 0.27 12.80 8.13
CA ALA A 33 1.25 13.52 7.30
C ALA A 33 0.90 13.41 5.82
N ALA A 34 0.50 12.22 5.36
CA ALA A 34 0.19 11.96 3.97
C ALA A 34 -1.04 12.71 3.46
N ILE A 35 -2.12 12.78 4.24
CA ILE A 35 -3.32 13.53 3.82
C ILE A 35 -3.07 15.04 3.72
N MET A 36 -2.06 15.56 4.43
CA MET A 36 -1.70 16.98 4.38
C MET A 36 -0.98 17.37 3.09
N VAL A 37 -0.26 16.42 2.45
CA VAL A 37 0.46 16.66 1.19
C VAL A 37 -0.46 17.23 0.09
N PRO A 38 -1.57 16.57 -0.31
CA PRO A 38 -2.45 17.11 -1.36
C PRO A 38 -3.13 18.42 -0.94
N VAL A 39 -3.40 18.63 0.35
CA VAL A 39 -3.99 19.90 0.85
C VAL A 39 -3.04 21.06 0.59
N ILE A 40 -1.74 20.89 0.89
CA ILE A 40 -0.71 21.91 0.63
C ILE A 40 -0.58 22.15 -0.89
N SER A 41 -0.55 21.08 -1.69
CA SER A 41 -0.42 21.18 -3.16
C SER A 41 -1.58 21.95 -3.81
N VAL A 42 -2.81 21.79 -3.32
CA VAL A 42 -4.00 22.49 -3.86
C VAL A 42 -4.14 23.89 -3.28
N ALA A 43 -3.72 24.13 -2.03
CA ALA A 43 -3.81 25.43 -1.38
C ALA A 43 -2.87 26.47 -2.00
N LEU A 44 -1.65 26.08 -2.40
CA LEU A 44 -0.65 26.99 -2.95
C LEU A 44 -1.18 27.78 -4.17
N PRO A 45 -1.67 27.15 -5.27
CA PRO A 45 -2.22 27.89 -6.41
C PRO A 45 -3.39 28.80 -6.01
N LYS A 46 -4.28 28.33 -5.13
CA LYS A 46 -5.45 29.09 -4.70
C LYS A 46 -5.07 30.38 -3.98
N VAL A 47 -4.10 30.32 -3.05
CA VAL A 47 -3.64 31.48 -2.29
C VAL A 47 -2.89 32.46 -3.18
N ILE A 48 -2.05 31.97 -4.10
CA ILE A 48 -1.36 32.82 -5.07
C ILE A 48 -2.35 33.56 -5.97
N ILE A 49 -3.35 32.87 -6.52
CA ILE A 49 -4.38 33.51 -7.37
C ILE A 49 -5.15 34.58 -6.58
N GLY A 50 -5.53 34.28 -5.34
CA GLY A 50 -6.18 35.26 -4.46
C GLY A 50 -5.31 36.51 -4.27
N TYR A 51 -4.04 36.32 -3.90
CA TYR A 51 -3.09 37.41 -3.72
C TYR A 51 -2.86 38.24 -5.00
N LEU A 52 -2.82 37.61 -6.16
CA LEU A 52 -2.68 38.29 -7.46
C LEU A 52 -3.93 39.11 -7.84
N THR A 53 -5.11 38.75 -7.32
CA THR A 53 -6.38 39.38 -7.69
C THR A 53 -6.68 40.62 -6.82
N GLU A 54 -6.03 40.79 -5.68
CA GLU A 54 -6.29 41.88 -4.70
C GLU A 54 -5.64 43.24 -5.06
N GLY A 55 -5.34 43.50 -6.32
CA GLY A 55 -5.04 44.84 -6.86
C GLY A 55 -3.61 45.36 -6.62
N GLU A 56 -2.95 45.02 -5.51
CA GLU A 56 -1.56 45.44 -5.23
C GLU A 56 -0.63 44.26 -4.91
N ALA A 57 -0.54 43.30 -5.84
CA ALA A 57 0.33 42.15 -5.68
C ALA A 57 1.82 42.52 -5.84
N LEU A 58 2.51 42.72 -4.72
CA LEU A 58 3.96 42.90 -4.68
C LEU A 58 4.69 41.56 -4.91
N VAL A 59 5.76 41.58 -5.70
CA VAL A 59 6.64 40.41 -5.96
C VAL A 59 7.20 39.83 -4.66
N SER A 60 7.51 40.68 -3.67
CA SER A 60 7.99 40.26 -2.35
C SER A 60 6.98 39.38 -1.60
N GLY A 61 5.69 39.66 -1.73
CA GLY A 61 4.63 38.84 -1.12
C GLY A 61 4.48 37.48 -1.78
N ILE A 62 4.61 37.41 -3.11
CA ILE A 62 4.60 36.13 -3.85
C ILE A 62 5.77 35.25 -3.40
N VAL A 63 6.99 35.82 -3.33
CA VAL A 63 8.18 35.09 -2.88
C VAL A 63 8.02 34.61 -1.44
N ARG A 64 7.47 35.44 -0.55
CA ARG A 64 7.22 35.06 0.85
C ARG A 64 6.21 33.92 0.95
N LEU A 65 5.11 33.98 0.21
CA LEU A 65 4.11 32.91 0.16
C LEU A 65 4.73 31.62 -0.38
N ALA A 66 5.46 31.69 -1.48
CA ALA A 66 6.15 30.54 -2.07
C ALA A 66 7.12 29.89 -1.08
N LEU A 67 7.90 30.68 -0.34
CA LEU A 67 8.82 30.17 0.68
C LEU A 67 8.08 29.48 1.84
N ILE A 68 6.98 30.05 2.33
CA ILE A 68 6.17 29.44 3.41
C ILE A 68 5.59 28.09 2.95
N PHE A 69 5.02 28.04 1.74
CA PHE A 69 4.49 26.81 1.16
C PHE A 69 5.59 25.78 0.86
N PHE A 70 6.77 26.23 0.44
CA PHE A 70 7.92 25.35 0.24
C PHE A 70 8.38 24.71 1.55
N ILE A 71 8.57 25.51 2.60
CA ILE A 71 9.03 25.00 3.92
C ILE A 71 7.98 24.07 4.52
N SER A 72 6.70 24.45 4.49
CA SER A 72 5.62 23.61 5.01
C SER A 72 5.46 22.31 4.22
N GLY A 73 5.46 22.39 2.88
CA GLY A 73 5.39 21.22 2.00
C GLY A 73 6.59 20.29 2.18
N ALA A 74 7.80 20.84 2.23
CA ALA A 74 9.02 20.07 2.45
C ALA A 74 9.00 19.37 3.82
N THR A 75 8.57 20.06 4.87
CA THR A 75 8.49 19.49 6.24
C THR A 75 7.51 18.32 6.29
N VAL A 76 6.31 18.50 5.73
CA VAL A 76 5.26 17.46 5.74
C VAL A 76 5.66 16.28 4.86
N TYR A 77 6.22 16.54 3.67
CA TYR A 77 6.66 15.49 2.76
C TYR A 77 7.83 14.70 3.36
N PHE A 78 8.81 15.40 3.94
CA PHE A 78 9.92 14.77 4.64
C PHE A 78 9.43 13.88 5.79
N LEU A 79 8.51 14.37 6.63
CA LEU A 79 7.93 13.57 7.71
C LEU A 79 7.24 12.31 7.18
N LYS A 80 6.47 12.44 6.09
CA LYS A 80 5.81 11.31 5.43
C LYS A 80 6.82 10.25 4.96
N GLU A 81 7.83 10.66 4.20
CA GLU A 81 8.84 9.72 3.66
C GLU A 81 9.70 9.11 4.76
N TRP A 82 10.11 9.92 5.74
CA TRP A 82 10.86 9.44 6.88
C TRP A 82 10.10 8.37 7.67
N LEU A 83 8.78 8.52 7.85
CA LEU A 83 7.95 7.51 8.51
C LEU A 83 7.85 6.20 7.72
N LEU A 84 7.80 6.28 6.38
CA LEU A 84 7.85 5.09 5.52
C LEU A 84 9.17 4.37 5.67
N ASP A 85 10.28 5.08 5.50
CA ASP A 85 11.63 4.50 5.57
C ASP A 85 11.95 3.95 6.95
N TYR A 86 11.48 4.63 8.00
CA TYR A 86 11.63 4.18 9.38
C TYR A 86 10.82 2.91 9.69
N THR A 87 9.63 2.77 9.10
CA THR A 87 8.77 1.59 9.32
C THR A 87 9.13 0.42 8.43
N TYR A 88 9.77 0.65 7.28
CA TYR A 88 10.15 -0.38 6.33
C TYR A 88 10.92 -1.57 6.95
N PRO A 89 12.06 -1.38 7.65
CA PRO A 89 12.81 -2.49 8.24
C PRO A 89 12.03 -3.22 9.35
N ARG A 90 11.10 -2.54 10.02
CA ARG A 90 10.23 -3.14 11.05
C ARG A 90 9.24 -4.10 10.41
N ILE A 91 8.66 -3.70 9.28
CA ILE A 91 7.81 -4.58 8.48
C ILE A 91 8.63 -5.75 7.91
N THR A 92 9.87 -5.53 7.46
CA THR A 92 10.76 -6.61 7.02
C THR A 92 11.00 -7.61 8.15
N THR A 93 11.17 -7.15 9.39
CA THR A 93 11.36 -8.02 10.57
C THR A 93 10.18 -8.99 10.74
N LEU A 94 8.93 -8.51 10.57
CA LEU A 94 7.75 -9.38 10.61
C LEU A 94 7.82 -10.50 9.56
N ARG A 95 8.34 -10.23 8.35
CA ARG A 95 8.54 -11.27 7.32
C ARG A 95 9.65 -12.25 7.72
N ILE A 96 10.75 -11.76 8.29
CA ILE A 96 11.86 -12.63 8.74
C ILE A 96 11.36 -13.62 9.80
N ASP A 97 10.46 -13.23 10.68
CA ASP A 97 9.87 -14.16 11.65
C ASP A 97 9.00 -15.24 11.00
N TYR A 98 8.22 -14.92 9.95
CA TYR A 98 7.54 -15.94 9.16
C TYR A 98 8.52 -16.92 8.51
N ILE A 99 9.69 -16.46 8.06
CA ILE A 99 10.73 -17.33 7.48
C ILE A 99 11.31 -18.25 8.56
N LYS A 100 11.59 -17.70 9.74
CA LYS A 100 12.04 -18.45 10.91
C LYS A 100 11.05 -19.56 11.28
N GLU A 101 9.75 -19.24 11.36
CA GLU A 101 8.70 -20.22 11.64
C GLU A 101 8.60 -21.30 10.56
N GLN A 102 8.72 -20.93 9.28
CA GLN A 102 8.75 -21.89 8.18
C GLN A 102 9.94 -22.84 8.29
N ALA A 103 11.14 -22.31 8.57
CA ALA A 103 12.35 -23.11 8.73
C ALA A 103 12.23 -24.10 9.90
N VAL A 104 11.79 -23.62 11.07
CA VAL A 104 11.54 -24.47 12.25
C VAL A 104 10.53 -25.56 11.92
N LYS A 105 9.43 -25.21 11.22
CA LYS A 105 8.40 -26.17 10.87
C LYS A 105 8.91 -27.25 9.90
N LEU A 106 9.78 -26.90 8.96
CA LEU A 106 10.38 -27.85 8.03
C LEU A 106 11.36 -28.80 8.72
N LEU A 107 12.15 -28.30 9.67
CA LEU A 107 13.13 -29.11 10.41
C LEU A 107 12.49 -30.05 11.44
N THR A 108 11.27 -29.75 11.91
CA THR A 108 10.58 -30.49 12.98
C THR A 108 9.41 -31.34 12.49
N MET A 109 9.14 -31.36 11.18
CA MET A 109 8.01 -32.10 10.61
C MET A 109 8.32 -33.59 10.46
N ASP A 110 7.33 -34.45 10.74
CA ASP A 110 7.43 -35.89 10.48
C ASP A 110 7.72 -36.17 9.00
N TYR A 111 8.69 -37.04 8.75
CA TYR A 111 9.14 -37.39 7.41
C TYR A 111 8.01 -37.87 6.47
N LYS A 112 6.97 -38.54 7.01
CA LYS A 112 5.80 -39.02 6.25
C LYS A 112 5.08 -37.92 5.43
N TYR A 113 5.17 -36.67 5.84
CA TYR A 113 4.57 -35.54 5.10
C TYR A 113 5.46 -35.05 3.94
N MET A 114 6.76 -35.31 4.01
CA MET A 114 7.74 -34.90 2.99
C MET A 114 7.65 -35.72 1.71
N GLU A 115 6.99 -36.88 1.74
CA GLU A 115 6.80 -37.75 0.56
C GLU A 115 5.58 -37.36 -0.29
N GLN A 116 4.74 -36.44 0.20
CA GLN A 116 3.50 -36.06 -0.47
C GLN A 116 3.74 -34.91 -1.47
N ALA A 117 3.34 -35.08 -2.74
CA ALA A 117 3.47 -34.03 -3.75
C ALA A 117 2.70 -32.74 -3.39
N GLU A 118 1.57 -32.86 -2.69
CA GLU A 118 0.78 -31.72 -2.21
C GLU A 118 1.55 -30.87 -1.18
N PHE A 119 2.36 -31.52 -0.35
CA PHE A 119 3.22 -30.83 0.61
C PHE A 119 4.27 -29.99 -0.10
N PHE A 120 4.93 -30.52 -1.14
CA PHE A 120 5.91 -29.75 -1.92
C PHE A 120 5.30 -28.50 -2.57
N ASN A 121 4.10 -28.60 -3.15
CA ASN A 121 3.40 -27.44 -3.71
C ASN A 121 3.06 -26.40 -2.64
N SER A 122 2.64 -26.84 -1.46
CA SER A 122 2.32 -25.95 -0.34
C SER A 122 3.57 -25.27 0.22
N ARG A 123 4.67 -26.02 0.32
CA ARG A 123 5.99 -25.53 0.72
C ARG A 123 6.48 -24.45 -0.23
N GLU A 124 6.44 -24.71 -1.54
CA GLU A 124 6.89 -23.75 -2.55
C GLU A 124 6.12 -22.43 -2.45
N ARG A 125 4.78 -22.49 -2.36
CA ARG A 125 3.95 -21.30 -2.19
C ARG A 125 4.27 -20.51 -0.91
N ALA A 126 4.61 -21.21 0.18
CA ALA A 126 5.01 -20.55 1.43
C ALA A 126 6.34 -19.78 1.26
N PHE A 127 7.34 -20.41 0.64
CA PHE A 127 8.61 -19.76 0.33
C PHE A 127 8.43 -18.59 -0.64
N GLU A 128 7.68 -18.78 -1.73
CA GLU A 128 7.36 -17.70 -2.67
C GLU A 128 6.71 -16.51 -1.95
N SER A 129 5.79 -16.76 -1.01
CA SER A 129 5.10 -15.70 -0.25
C SER A 129 6.01 -14.90 0.69
N THR A 130 7.21 -15.40 0.99
CA THR A 130 8.19 -14.72 1.85
C THR A 130 9.52 -14.43 1.14
N SER A 131 9.59 -14.68 -0.17
CA SER A 131 10.81 -14.57 -0.98
C SER A 131 11.27 -13.15 -1.27
N SER A 132 10.39 -12.16 -1.14
CA SER A 132 10.67 -10.77 -1.50
C SER A 132 10.06 -9.78 -0.50
N ASN A 133 10.61 -8.57 -0.50
CA ASN A 133 10.11 -7.41 0.24
C ASN A 133 8.99 -6.64 -0.51
N ASN A 134 8.85 -6.83 -1.82
CA ASN A 134 7.85 -6.12 -2.63
C ASN A 134 6.63 -6.98 -2.99
N ASN A 135 6.56 -8.22 -2.52
CA ASN A 135 5.43 -9.12 -2.78
C ASN A 135 5.09 -9.97 -1.54
N GLY A 136 4.08 -10.83 -1.68
CA GLY A 136 3.73 -11.79 -0.65
C GLY A 136 3.36 -11.14 0.69
N VAL A 137 3.91 -11.66 1.77
CA VAL A 137 3.62 -11.24 3.15
C VAL A 137 4.04 -9.80 3.41
N GLU A 138 5.28 -9.45 3.07
CA GLU A 138 5.82 -8.10 3.30
C GLU A 138 5.12 -7.05 2.41
N GLY A 139 4.87 -7.39 1.14
CA GLY A 139 4.10 -6.53 0.24
C GLY A 139 2.69 -6.24 0.75
N ILE A 140 2.01 -7.23 1.37
CA ILE A 140 0.71 -7.01 2.00
C ILE A 140 0.82 -6.08 3.21
N PHE A 141 1.85 -6.22 4.07
CA PHE A 141 2.04 -5.32 5.20
C PHE A 141 2.27 -3.87 4.75
N HIS A 142 3.13 -3.65 3.75
CA HIS A 142 3.34 -2.31 3.16
C HIS A 142 2.03 -1.72 2.62
N LYS A 143 1.24 -2.53 1.91
CA LYS A 143 -0.06 -2.07 1.41
C LYS A 143 -1.05 -1.77 2.53
N LEU A 144 -1.09 -2.58 3.59
CA LEU A 144 -1.94 -2.33 4.75
C LEU A 144 -1.52 -1.06 5.52
N PHE A 145 -0.22 -0.75 5.55
CA PHE A 145 0.30 0.47 6.14
C PHE A 145 -0.11 1.71 5.34
N GLU A 146 -0.07 1.63 4.01
CA GLU A 146 -0.44 2.73 3.11
C GLU A 146 -1.95 2.87 2.86
N LEU A 147 -2.76 1.84 3.14
CA LEU A 147 -4.18 1.83 2.77
C LEU A 147 -5.00 2.96 3.42
N PRO A 148 -4.84 3.30 4.72
CA PRO A 148 -5.65 4.32 5.37
C PRO A 148 -5.53 5.71 4.72
N GLN A 149 -4.31 6.17 4.39
CA GLN A 149 -4.12 7.44 3.68
C GLN A 149 -4.83 7.44 2.33
N LEU A 150 -4.78 6.34 1.57
CA LEU A 150 -5.36 6.25 0.24
C LEU A 150 -6.88 6.36 0.33
N VAL A 151 -7.48 5.63 1.27
CA VAL A 151 -8.93 5.69 1.52
C VAL A 151 -9.35 7.10 1.92
N LEU A 152 -8.64 7.74 2.86
CA LEU A 152 -8.99 9.09 3.32
C LEU A 152 -8.83 10.14 2.23
N ILE A 153 -7.75 10.09 1.43
CA ILE A 153 -7.54 11.02 0.31
C ILE A 153 -8.63 10.84 -0.73
N VAL A 154 -8.94 9.60 -1.12
CA VAL A 154 -10.00 9.31 -2.10
C VAL A 154 -11.34 9.81 -1.60
N LEU A 155 -11.69 9.57 -0.33
CA LEU A 155 -12.93 10.06 0.26
C LEU A 155 -13.00 11.58 0.28
N ALA A 156 -11.95 12.24 0.76
CA ALA A 156 -11.88 13.70 0.85
C ALA A 156 -12.02 14.34 -0.54
N LEU A 157 -11.24 13.88 -1.53
CA LEU A 157 -11.32 14.38 -2.90
C LEU A 157 -12.68 14.10 -3.54
N SER A 158 -13.26 12.91 -3.30
CA SER A 158 -14.60 12.57 -3.81
C SER A 158 -15.66 13.52 -3.27
N VAL A 159 -15.58 13.90 -1.99
CA VAL A 159 -16.49 14.88 -1.38
C VAL A 159 -16.27 16.26 -1.99
N PHE A 160 -15.03 16.74 -2.11
CA PHE A 160 -14.74 18.05 -2.71
C PHE A 160 -15.24 18.15 -4.16
N ILE A 161 -15.04 17.10 -4.96
CA ILE A 161 -15.51 17.04 -6.35
C ILE A 161 -17.03 16.95 -6.40
N GLY A 162 -17.64 16.10 -5.58
CA GLY A 162 -19.10 15.92 -5.53
C GLY A 162 -19.86 17.19 -5.17
N ILE A 163 -19.32 18.01 -4.26
CA ILE A 163 -19.88 19.33 -3.92
C ILE A 163 -19.82 20.29 -5.12
N LYS A 164 -18.76 20.22 -5.94
CA LYS A 164 -18.59 21.11 -7.11
C LYS A 164 -19.39 20.65 -8.32
N SER A 165 -19.39 19.35 -8.62
CA SER A 165 -20.17 18.77 -9.72
C SER A 165 -20.32 17.27 -9.55
N ILE A 166 -21.56 16.83 -9.34
CA ILE A 166 -21.91 15.41 -9.25
C ILE A 166 -21.61 14.65 -10.55
N TRP A 167 -21.74 15.31 -11.70
CA TRP A 167 -21.48 14.68 -13.01
C TRP A 167 -20.02 14.31 -13.20
N ILE A 168 -19.10 15.14 -12.72
CA ILE A 168 -17.66 14.85 -12.76
C ILE A 168 -17.36 13.63 -11.88
N LEU A 169 -17.95 13.55 -10.69
CA LEU A 169 -17.78 12.41 -9.80
C LEU A 169 -18.28 11.11 -10.44
N LEU A 170 -19.46 11.13 -11.07
CA LEU A 170 -20.00 9.96 -11.78
C LEU A 170 -19.11 9.52 -12.93
N ALA A 171 -18.58 10.45 -13.72
CA ALA A 171 -17.64 10.15 -14.81
C ALA A 171 -16.35 9.48 -14.27
N LEU A 172 -15.81 9.94 -13.14
CA LEU A 172 -14.65 9.33 -12.50
C LEU A 172 -14.93 7.92 -11.98
N ILE A 173 -16.09 7.70 -11.34
CA ILE A 173 -16.49 6.37 -10.87
C ILE A 173 -16.62 5.40 -12.05
N LEU A 174 -17.24 5.84 -13.14
CA LEU A 174 -17.35 5.04 -14.37
C LEU A 174 -15.96 4.70 -14.92
N HIS A 175 -15.04 5.67 -14.94
CA HIS A 175 -13.67 5.44 -15.40
C HIS A 175 -12.92 4.41 -14.55
N ILE A 176 -13.01 4.51 -13.22
CA ILE A 176 -12.42 3.52 -12.28
C ILE A 176 -13.01 2.14 -12.51
N PHE A 177 -14.34 2.05 -12.71
CA PHE A 177 -15.02 0.79 -12.98
C PHE A 177 -14.50 0.14 -14.28
N VAL A 178 -14.47 0.88 -15.38
CA VAL A 178 -14.02 0.38 -16.69
C VAL A 178 -12.56 -0.07 -16.63
N THR A 179 -11.67 0.75 -16.06
CA THR A 179 -10.24 0.43 -15.95
C THR A 179 -9.99 -0.80 -15.07
N THR A 180 -10.67 -0.90 -13.92
CA THR A 180 -10.56 -2.07 -13.03
C THR A 180 -11.10 -3.33 -13.70
N TYR A 181 -12.23 -3.22 -14.41
CA TYR A 181 -12.82 -4.35 -15.14
C TYR A 181 -11.87 -4.90 -16.22
N ILE A 182 -11.27 -4.01 -17.01
CA ILE A 182 -10.24 -4.38 -18.00
C ILE A 182 -9.05 -5.05 -17.31
N ALA A 183 -8.56 -4.49 -16.20
CA ALA A 183 -7.44 -5.06 -15.45
C ALA A 183 -7.74 -6.50 -14.95
N ILE A 184 -8.95 -6.75 -14.45
CA ILE A 184 -9.38 -8.09 -14.01
C ILE A 184 -9.39 -9.07 -15.19
N ILE A 185 -9.88 -8.66 -16.35
CA ILE A 185 -9.88 -9.50 -17.56
C ILE A 185 -8.45 -9.84 -17.95
N VAL A 186 -7.56 -8.85 -18.01
CA VAL A 186 -6.14 -9.04 -18.34
C VAL A 186 -5.48 -9.99 -17.34
N GLN A 187 -5.71 -9.82 -16.04
CA GLN A 187 -5.16 -10.70 -15.01
C GLN A 187 -5.67 -12.14 -15.16
N LYS A 188 -6.96 -12.35 -15.40
CA LYS A 188 -7.52 -13.69 -15.65
C LYS A 188 -6.91 -14.32 -16.89
N TYR A 189 -6.70 -13.54 -17.95
CA TYR A 189 -6.07 -13.99 -19.17
C TYR A 189 -4.61 -14.41 -18.94
N GLN A 190 -3.83 -13.60 -18.22
CA GLN A 190 -2.45 -13.90 -17.86
C GLN A 190 -2.36 -15.15 -16.95
N TYR A 191 -3.25 -15.26 -15.98
CA TYR A 191 -3.29 -16.41 -15.06
C TYR A 191 -3.52 -17.73 -15.80
N LYS A 192 -4.46 -17.77 -16.76
CA LYS A 192 -4.70 -18.98 -17.59
C LYS A 192 -3.46 -19.42 -18.37
N ARG A 193 -2.65 -18.48 -18.85
CA ARG A 193 -1.42 -18.79 -19.62
C ARG A 193 -0.22 -19.13 -18.74
N LYS A 194 -0.26 -18.80 -17.45
CA LYS A 194 0.84 -19.12 -16.50
C LYS A 194 1.05 -20.63 -16.34
N GLU A 195 -0.02 -21.44 -16.39
CA GLU A 195 0.11 -22.91 -16.39
C GLU A 195 0.75 -23.45 -17.68
N GLU A 196 0.39 -22.89 -18.84
CA GLU A 196 0.98 -23.29 -20.12
C GLU A 196 2.46 -22.93 -20.21
N LEU A 197 2.82 -21.73 -19.72
CA LEU A 197 4.20 -21.25 -19.67
C LEU A 197 5.03 -22.08 -18.67
N SER A 198 4.52 -22.37 -17.47
CA SER A 198 5.20 -23.20 -16.47
C SER A 198 5.43 -24.64 -16.95
N LYS A 199 4.51 -25.20 -17.75
CA LYS A 199 4.70 -26.52 -18.39
C LYS A 199 5.75 -26.50 -19.50
N LYS A 200 5.91 -25.37 -20.21
CA LYS A 200 6.97 -25.20 -21.22
C LYS A 200 8.33 -25.00 -20.56
N GLU A 201 8.46 -24.13 -19.55
CA GLU A 201 9.73 -23.92 -18.83
C GLU A 201 10.27 -25.20 -18.20
N ARG A 202 9.40 -26.05 -17.63
CA ARG A 202 9.77 -27.38 -17.11
C ARG A 202 10.24 -28.40 -18.15
N ARG A 203 10.05 -28.14 -19.45
CA ARG A 203 10.53 -29.01 -20.54
C ARG A 203 11.83 -28.52 -21.16
N VAL A 204 12.27 -27.30 -20.86
CA VAL A 204 13.48 -26.69 -21.44
C VAL A 204 14.62 -26.58 -20.41
N SER A 205 14.34 -26.84 -19.12
CA SER A 205 15.33 -27.10 -18.07
C SER A 205 15.53 -28.59 -17.84
#